data_AF-A0A2V7J0L5-F1
#
_entry.id   AF-A0A2V7J0L5-F1
#
_cell.length_a   1.000
_cell.length_b   1.000
_cell.length_c   1.000
_cell.angle_alpha   90.00
_cell.angle_beta   90.00
_cell.angle_gamma   90.00
#
_symmetry.space_group_name_H-M   'P 1'
#
loop_
_entity.id
_entity.type
_entity.pdbx_description
1 polymer ?
#
loop_
_entity_poly.entity_id
_entity_poly.type
_entity_poly.pdbx_seq_one_letter_code
_entity_poly.pdbx_strand_id
1 'polypeptide(L)'
;PRGQGGFDHRFEYARWDGSTWRVHEIAYAGTRLYAGEDDYTGLAALDPNNPDVVYISTDAEPVTDTPLVSTADGERHHELFRGTTRDFGATWSWEPITANSIMDNLRPLVPRWKDRRTALVWMRGTYKNNHGEWTTKVVASILP
;
A
#
# COMPACT_ATOMS: atom_id res chain seq x y z
N PRO A 1 -3.62 23.60 -7.31
CA PRO A 1 -2.61 24.46 -6.64
C PRO A 1 -1.78 23.62 -5.66
N ARG A 2 -0.53 24.01 -5.36
CA ARG A 2 0.32 23.25 -4.42
C ARG A 2 -0.38 23.12 -3.06
N GLY A 3 -0.46 21.90 -2.53
CA GLY A 3 -1.09 21.62 -1.24
C GLY A 3 -2.61 21.45 -1.31
N GLN A 4 -3.20 21.38 -2.51
CA GLN A 4 -4.64 21.23 -2.72
C GLN A 4 -5.02 19.98 -3.53
N GLY A 5 -4.03 19.22 -4.03
CA GLY A 5 -4.27 17.98 -4.79
C GLY A 5 -4.18 16.72 -3.94
N GLY A 6 -4.10 15.56 -4.60
CA GLY A 6 -3.72 14.31 -3.95
C GLY A 6 -4.82 13.63 -3.14
N PHE A 7 -6.06 13.66 -3.61
CA PHE A 7 -7.19 13.00 -2.92
C PHE A 7 -7.73 11.77 -3.66
N ASP A 8 -7.22 11.49 -4.86
CA ASP A 8 -7.47 10.26 -5.62
C ASP A 8 -6.15 9.88 -6.28
N HIS A 9 -5.48 8.88 -5.69
CA HIS A 9 -4.33 8.22 -6.28
C HIS A 9 -4.69 6.78 -6.61
N ARG A 10 -4.02 6.25 -7.62
CA ARG A 10 -4.23 4.88 -8.09
C ARG A 10 -2.91 4.19 -8.31
N PHE A 11 -2.86 2.92 -7.93
CA PHE A 11 -1.72 2.07 -8.25
C PHE A 11 -1.90 1.50 -9.64
N GLU A 12 -0.85 1.57 -10.44
CA GLU A 12 -0.73 0.82 -11.69
C GLU A 12 0.29 -0.31 -11.52
N TYR A 13 -0.01 -1.45 -12.14
CA TYR A 13 0.89 -2.58 -12.28
C TYR A 13 1.28 -2.77 -13.73
N ALA A 14 2.59 -2.74 -13.98
CA ALA A 14 3.15 -2.95 -15.31
C ALA A 14 3.97 -4.25 -15.34
N ARG A 15 3.66 -5.15 -16.28
CA ARG A 15 4.41 -6.39 -16.50
C ARG A 15 4.72 -6.62 -17.98
N TRP A 16 5.97 -6.97 -18.27
CA TRP A 16 6.40 -7.39 -19.60
C TRP A 16 5.95 -8.82 -19.87
N ASP A 17 5.22 -9.04 -20.96
CA ASP A 17 4.72 -10.37 -21.36
C ASP A 17 5.69 -11.14 -22.28
N GLY A 18 6.85 -10.56 -22.59
CA GLY A 18 7.80 -11.08 -23.58
C GLY A 18 7.84 -10.25 -24.87
N SER A 19 6.80 -9.45 -25.13
CA SER A 19 6.63 -8.68 -26.36
C SER A 19 6.17 -7.23 -26.16
N THR A 20 5.35 -6.98 -25.15
CA THR A 20 4.83 -5.65 -24.80
C THR A 20 4.67 -5.53 -23.29
N TRP A 21 4.68 -4.28 -22.80
CA TRP A 21 4.24 -3.99 -21.44
C TRP A 21 2.71 -4.07 -21.39
N ARG A 22 2.20 -4.81 -20.41
CA ARG A 22 0.80 -4.80 -19.99
C ARG A 22 0.72 -3.93 -18.75
N VAL A 23 -0.17 -2.93 -18.78
CA VAL A 23 -0.34 -1.97 -17.70
C VAL A 23 -1.80 -1.96 -17.29
N HIS A 24 -2.05 -2.11 -15.99
CA HIS A 24 -3.38 -2.16 -15.41
C HIS A 24 -3.44 -1.27 -14.18
N GLU A 25 -4.49 -0.46 -14.03
CA GLU A 25 -4.88 0.10 -12.74
C GLU A 25 -5.35 -1.05 -11.84
N ILE A 26 -4.81 -1.14 -10.61
CA ILE A 26 -5.04 -2.31 -9.74
C ILE A 26 -5.79 -1.99 -8.46
N ALA A 27 -5.69 -0.75 -7.98
CA ALA A 27 -6.29 -0.32 -6.74
C ALA A 27 -6.31 1.20 -6.57
N TYR A 28 -7.26 1.69 -5.79
CA TYR A 28 -7.16 3.00 -5.15
C TYR A 28 -6.00 3.01 -4.15
N ALA A 29 -5.04 3.91 -4.37
CA ALA A 29 -3.92 4.19 -3.47
C ALA A 29 -4.29 5.22 -2.40
N GLY A 30 -5.50 5.78 -2.48
CA GLY A 30 -6.05 6.65 -1.48
C GLY A 30 -5.57 8.09 -1.60
N THR A 31 -5.53 8.79 -0.47
CA THR A 31 -5.13 10.19 -0.41
C THR A 31 -3.63 10.36 -0.19
N ARG A 32 -3.15 11.59 -0.35
CA ARG A 32 -1.81 12.02 0.02
C ARG A 32 -1.60 11.85 1.53
N LEU A 33 -0.38 11.53 1.92
CA LEU A 33 -0.04 11.34 3.32
C LEU A 33 -0.06 12.64 4.15
N TYR A 34 0.28 13.78 3.52
CA TYR A 34 0.16 15.10 4.14
C TYR A 34 0.02 16.21 3.11
N ALA A 35 -0.59 17.33 3.53
CA ALA A 35 -0.73 18.51 2.69
C ALA A 35 0.63 19.09 2.29
N GLY A 36 0.78 19.44 1.01
CA GLY A 36 2.01 20.00 0.46
C GLY A 36 2.88 18.99 -0.29
N GLU A 37 2.61 17.69 -0.10
CA GLU A 37 3.25 16.55 -0.77
C GLU A 37 2.15 15.76 -1.50
N ASP A 38 1.55 16.45 -2.47
CA ASP A 38 0.28 16.07 -3.08
C ASP A 38 0.35 14.76 -3.90
N ASP A 39 1.55 14.26 -4.17
CA ASP A 39 1.85 13.03 -4.91
C ASP A 39 2.33 11.88 -4.00
N TYR A 40 2.46 12.12 -2.69
CA TYR A 40 3.06 11.16 -1.78
C TYR A 40 2.02 10.31 -1.04
N THR A 41 2.04 9.00 -1.27
CA THR A 41 1.06 8.03 -0.72
C THR A 41 1.69 7.01 0.23
N GLY A 42 0.94 5.99 0.64
CA GLY A 42 1.42 4.89 1.47
C GLY A 42 2.44 3.95 0.80
N LEU A 43 2.57 4.02 -0.53
CA LEU A 43 3.44 3.18 -1.37
C LEU A 43 3.05 1.69 -1.44
N ALA A 44 3.79 0.95 -2.25
CA ALA A 44 3.58 -0.48 -2.51
C ALA A 44 4.91 -1.23 -2.64
N ALA A 45 4.85 -2.56 -2.49
CA ALA A 45 5.92 -3.49 -2.76
C ALA A 45 5.43 -4.64 -3.65
N LEU A 46 6.25 -4.99 -4.64
CA LEU A 46 6.10 -6.22 -5.41
C LEU A 46 6.87 -7.35 -4.73
N ASP A 47 6.29 -8.54 -4.63
CA ASP A 47 7.04 -9.71 -4.15
C ASP A 47 8.14 -10.07 -5.17
N PRO A 48 9.43 -10.04 -4.78
CA PRO A 48 10.54 -10.26 -5.70
C PRO A 48 10.72 -11.71 -6.15
N ASN A 49 10.00 -12.66 -5.53
CA ASN A 49 9.97 -14.08 -5.87
C ASN A 49 8.69 -14.47 -6.60
N ASN A 50 7.62 -13.66 -6.51
CA ASN A 50 6.35 -13.93 -7.17
C ASN A 50 5.69 -12.63 -7.68
N PRO A 51 5.83 -12.29 -8.98
CA PRO A 51 5.27 -11.06 -9.52
C PRO A 51 3.72 -11.02 -9.50
N ASP A 52 3.04 -12.13 -9.20
CA ASP A 52 1.59 -12.18 -9.06
C ASP A 52 1.09 -11.71 -7.68
N VAL A 53 2.00 -11.25 -6.80
CA VAL A 53 1.69 -10.80 -5.44
C VAL A 53 2.25 -9.41 -5.20
N VAL A 54 1.40 -8.50 -4.71
CA VAL A 54 1.79 -7.16 -4.27
C VAL A 54 1.31 -6.89 -2.85
N TYR A 55 1.95 -5.94 -2.20
CA TYR A 55 1.56 -5.40 -0.90
C TYR A 55 1.41 -3.90 -1.06
N ILE A 56 0.24 -3.36 -0.77
CA ILE A 56 -0.04 -1.92 -0.87
C ILE A 56 -0.34 -1.34 0.49
N SER A 57 -0.08 -0.06 0.66
CA SER A 57 -0.58 0.75 1.77
C SER A 57 -1.51 1.83 1.22
N THR A 58 -2.75 1.83 1.68
CA THR A 58 -3.81 2.74 1.21
C THR A 58 -4.72 3.11 2.37
N ASP A 59 -5.28 4.32 2.35
CA ASP A 59 -6.30 4.78 3.30
C ASP A 59 -7.72 4.61 2.72
N ALA A 60 -7.85 3.96 1.57
CA ALA A 60 -9.10 3.69 0.88
C ALA A 60 -9.26 2.18 0.64
N GLU A 61 -10.49 1.69 0.60
CA GLU A 61 -10.76 0.32 0.20
C GLU A 61 -10.28 0.13 -1.26
N PRO A 62 -9.41 -0.86 -1.55
CA PRO A 62 -8.69 -0.94 -2.81
C PRO A 62 -9.54 -0.93 -4.08
N VAL A 63 -10.79 -1.39 -4.03
CA VAL A 63 -11.66 -1.54 -5.21
C VAL A 63 -12.72 -0.44 -5.30
N THR A 64 -13.16 0.10 -4.17
CA THR A 64 -14.33 0.97 -4.08
C THR A 64 -14.02 2.43 -3.70
N ASP A 65 -12.78 2.73 -3.34
CA ASP A 65 -12.35 4.03 -2.79
C ASP A 65 -13.03 4.42 -1.47
N THR A 66 -13.74 3.48 -0.84
CA THR A 66 -14.40 3.73 0.44
C THR A 66 -13.35 4.08 1.50
N PRO A 67 -13.41 5.24 2.19
CA PRO A 67 -12.41 5.60 3.19
C PRO A 67 -12.30 4.55 4.30
N LEU A 68 -11.07 4.17 4.64
CA LEU A 68 -10.78 3.22 5.70
C LEU A 68 -10.79 3.94 7.06
N VAL A 69 -11.99 4.11 7.60
CA VAL A 69 -12.18 4.67 8.94
C VAL A 69 -12.08 3.56 9.97
N SER A 70 -11.10 3.68 10.87
CA SER A 70 -10.87 2.71 11.94
C SER A 70 -11.99 2.76 12.98
N THR A 71 -12.51 1.60 13.34
CA THR A 71 -13.48 1.50 14.44
C THR A 71 -12.85 1.69 15.82
N ALA A 72 -11.52 1.69 15.92
CA ALA A 72 -10.79 1.83 17.18
C ALA A 72 -10.70 3.28 17.66
N ASP A 73 -10.62 4.26 16.75
CA ASP A 73 -10.50 5.68 17.07
C ASP A 73 -11.37 6.61 16.21
N GLY A 74 -12.05 6.10 15.19
CA GLY A 74 -12.92 6.88 14.30
C GLY A 74 -12.16 7.70 13.25
N GLU A 75 -10.85 7.51 13.12
CA GLU A 75 -10.01 8.23 12.17
C GLU A 75 -9.70 7.39 10.92
N ARG A 76 -9.39 8.05 9.81
CA ARG A 76 -8.93 7.40 8.58
C ARG A 76 -7.45 7.06 8.70
N HIS A 77 -7.07 5.82 8.43
CA HIS A 77 -5.67 5.37 8.50
C HIS A 77 -5.26 4.61 7.24
N HIS A 78 -3.99 4.71 6.89
CA HIS A 78 -3.40 3.80 5.90
C HIS A 78 -3.25 2.38 6.47
N GLU A 79 -3.79 1.41 5.75
CA GLU A 79 -3.73 0.00 6.08
C GLU A 79 -3.03 -0.80 4.98
N LEU A 80 -2.44 -1.94 5.36
CA LEU A 80 -1.77 -2.83 4.43
C LEU A 80 -2.74 -3.85 3.85
N PHE A 81 -2.67 -4.04 2.53
CA PHE A 81 -3.38 -5.10 1.82
C PHE A 81 -2.41 -5.95 1.02
N ARG A 82 -2.68 -7.25 0.94
CA ARG A 82 -2.07 -8.17 0.00
C ARG A 82 -2.97 -8.31 -1.22
N GLY A 83 -2.43 -8.01 -2.38
CA GLY A 83 -3.06 -8.25 -3.67
C GLY A 83 -2.53 -9.52 -4.30
N THR A 84 -3.40 -10.32 -4.89
CA THR A 84 -3.01 -11.45 -5.76
C THR A 84 -3.70 -11.40 -7.10
N THR A 85 -2.96 -11.68 -8.17
CA THR A 85 -3.49 -11.81 -9.54
C THR A 85 -3.25 -13.21 -10.08
N ARG A 86 -4.00 -13.60 -11.12
CA ARG A 86 -3.78 -14.84 -11.89
C ARG A 86 -3.73 -14.62 -13.40
N ASP A 87 -3.80 -13.36 -13.82
CA ASP A 87 -4.05 -12.94 -15.21
C ASP A 87 -3.16 -11.76 -15.60
N PHE A 88 -1.89 -11.80 -15.19
CA PHE A 88 -0.88 -10.77 -15.50
C PHE A 88 -1.23 -9.37 -14.97
N GLY A 89 -2.02 -9.31 -13.89
CA GLY A 89 -2.38 -8.07 -13.22
C GLY A 89 -3.65 -7.41 -13.78
N ALA A 90 -4.40 -8.07 -14.65
CA ALA A 90 -5.66 -7.54 -15.17
C ALA A 90 -6.77 -7.54 -14.11
N THR A 91 -6.78 -8.53 -13.22
CA THR A 91 -7.67 -8.57 -12.04
C THR A 91 -6.91 -8.93 -10.77
N TRP A 92 -7.41 -8.43 -9.64
CA TRP A 92 -6.79 -8.58 -8.32
C TRP A 92 -7.80 -9.00 -7.26
N SER A 93 -7.36 -9.90 -6.38
CA SER A 93 -8.03 -10.22 -5.12
C SER A 93 -7.25 -9.58 -3.97
N TRP A 94 -7.94 -8.85 -3.10
CA TRP A 94 -7.35 -8.09 -2.01
C TRP A 94 -7.70 -8.69 -0.64
N GLU A 95 -6.69 -8.84 0.22
CA GLU A 95 -6.82 -9.33 1.60
C GLU A 95 -6.17 -8.31 2.55
N PRO A 96 -6.87 -7.81 3.59
CA PRO A 96 -6.26 -6.92 4.56
C PRO A 96 -5.22 -7.66 5.41
N ILE A 97 -4.04 -7.05 5.59
CA ILE A 97 -2.98 -7.48 6.51
C ILE A 97 -3.07 -6.73 7.83
N THR A 98 -3.45 -5.45 7.78
CA THR A 98 -3.79 -4.64 8.94
C THR A 98 -5.19 -4.05 8.75
N ALA A 99 -5.88 -3.76 9.85
CA ALA A 99 -7.21 -3.17 9.85
C ALA A 99 -7.53 -2.58 11.22
N ASN A 100 -8.38 -1.55 11.26
CA ASN A 100 -8.79 -0.85 12.49
C ASN A 100 -7.57 -0.42 13.34
N SER A 101 -6.50 0.02 12.69
CA SER A 101 -5.33 0.56 13.35
C SER A 101 -5.65 1.92 14.00
N ILE A 102 -4.82 2.33 14.96
CA ILE A 102 -4.82 3.68 15.54
C ILE A 102 -3.61 4.51 15.06
N MET A 103 -2.92 4.00 14.04
CA MET A 103 -1.70 4.54 13.44
C MET A 103 -1.61 4.04 12.01
N ASP A 104 -1.00 4.82 11.13
CA ASP A 104 -0.75 4.42 9.75
C ASP A 104 0.25 3.26 9.66
N ASN A 105 0.02 2.38 8.69
CA ASN A 105 0.93 1.33 8.27
C ASN A 105 1.36 1.60 6.83
N LEU A 106 2.60 2.08 6.64
CA LEU A 106 3.09 2.63 5.39
C LEU A 106 4.32 1.88 4.89
N ARG A 107 4.63 2.08 3.61
CA ARG A 107 5.90 1.70 2.96
C ARG A 107 6.22 0.22 3.17
N PRO A 108 5.33 -0.68 2.70
CA PRO A 108 5.63 -2.09 2.73
C PRO A 108 6.91 -2.38 1.94
N LEU A 109 7.67 -3.37 2.41
CA LEU A 109 8.87 -3.87 1.77
C LEU A 109 8.91 -5.39 1.92
N VAL A 110 9.23 -6.08 0.83
CA VAL A 110 9.42 -7.53 0.79
C VAL A 110 10.88 -7.81 0.43
N PRO A 111 11.71 -8.26 1.39
CA PRO A 111 13.08 -8.65 1.08
C PRO A 111 13.09 -9.95 0.27
N ARG A 112 14.08 -10.10 -0.62
CA ARG A 112 14.35 -11.42 -1.21
C ARG A 112 14.81 -12.38 -0.12
N TRP A 113 14.18 -13.54 -0.05
CA TRP A 113 14.54 -14.57 0.90
C TRP A 113 14.18 -15.97 0.39
N LYS A 114 14.63 -17.02 1.11
CA LYS A 114 14.58 -18.43 0.66
C LYS A 114 13.53 -19.30 1.39
N ASP A 115 12.70 -18.70 2.23
CA ASP A 115 11.58 -19.41 2.87
C ASP A 115 10.37 -19.42 1.92
N ARG A 116 9.48 -20.42 2.08
CA ARG A 116 8.24 -20.52 1.29
C ARG A 116 7.18 -19.48 1.70
N ARG A 117 7.32 -18.96 2.91
CA ARG A 117 6.50 -17.88 3.48
C ARG A 117 6.93 -16.54 2.87
N THR A 118 6.29 -15.45 3.30
CA THR A 118 6.75 -14.08 2.98
C THR A 118 7.11 -13.27 4.23
N ALA A 119 8.30 -12.67 4.26
CA ALA A 119 8.64 -11.65 5.25
C ALA A 119 8.13 -10.31 4.75
N LEU A 120 7.20 -9.70 5.47
CA LEU A 120 6.72 -8.36 5.17
C LEU A 120 7.23 -7.41 6.24
N VAL A 121 7.89 -6.33 5.82
CA VAL A 121 8.40 -5.27 6.69
C VAL A 121 7.69 -3.96 6.32
N TRP A 122 7.34 -3.14 7.31
CA TRP A 122 6.71 -1.84 7.06
C TRP A 122 7.00 -0.85 8.18
N MET A 123 6.67 0.41 7.92
CA MET A 123 6.77 1.47 8.90
C MET A 123 5.40 1.76 9.51
N ARG A 124 5.30 1.74 10.84
CA ARG A 124 4.06 2.03 11.56
C ARG A 124 4.24 3.23 12.49
N GLY A 125 3.38 4.22 12.39
CA GLY A 125 3.52 5.43 13.20
C GLY A 125 2.52 6.53 12.86
N THR A 126 2.78 7.71 13.40
CA THR A 126 2.01 8.93 13.10
C THR A 126 2.85 9.83 12.20
N TYR A 127 2.33 10.17 11.02
CA TYR A 127 3.03 10.98 10.03
C TYR A 127 2.25 12.26 9.76
N LYS A 128 2.85 13.41 10.06
CA LYS A 128 2.20 14.72 9.89
C LYS A 128 2.85 15.59 8.83
N ASN A 129 4.10 15.29 8.49
CA ASN A 129 4.93 16.01 7.53
C ASN A 129 6.09 15.10 7.07
N ASN A 130 6.82 15.54 6.05
CA ASN A 130 8.02 14.89 5.53
C ASN A 130 9.33 15.39 6.18
N HIS A 131 9.27 16.35 7.09
CA HIS A 131 10.42 16.97 7.74
C HIS A 131 10.20 17.14 9.25
N GLY A 132 11.26 16.97 10.03
CA GLY A 132 11.22 17.13 11.48
C GLY A 132 11.20 15.77 12.20
N GLU A 133 10.57 15.72 13.37
CA GLU A 133 10.50 14.51 14.19
C GLU A 133 9.25 13.70 13.87
N TRP A 134 9.42 12.40 13.67
CA TRP A 134 8.32 11.45 13.53
C TRP A 134 8.56 10.22 14.42
N THR A 135 7.50 9.75 15.06
CA THR A 135 7.52 8.51 15.85
C THR A 135 7.09 7.37 14.95
N THR A 136 8.05 6.50 14.60
CA THR A 136 7.80 5.32 13.79
C THR A 136 8.44 4.08 14.41
N LYS A 137 7.79 2.93 14.20
CA LYS A 137 8.36 1.61 14.43
C LYS A 137 8.57 0.93 13.08
N VAL A 138 9.66 0.18 12.96
CA VAL A 138 9.78 -0.82 11.89
C VAL A 138 9.14 -2.10 12.42
N VAL A 139 8.12 -2.58 11.73
CA VAL A 139 7.39 -3.80 12.07
C VAL A 139 7.69 -4.84 11.02
N ALA A 140 7.78 -6.10 11.43
CA ALA A 140 7.92 -7.23 10.53
C ALA A 140 6.92 -8.33 10.91
N SER A 141 6.39 -9.01 9.90
CA SER A 141 5.55 -10.18 10.06
C SER A 141 5.95 -11.25 9.05
N ILE A 142 5.74 -12.52 9.42
CA ILE A 142 5.88 -13.65 8.50
C ILE A 142 4.48 -14.09 8.08
N LEU A 143 4.16 -13.87 6.81
CA LEU A 143 2.93 -14.29 6.18
C LEU A 143 3.08 -15.70 5.59
N PRO A 144 2.02 -16.51 5.57
CA PRO A 144 2.07 -17.85 5.01
C PRO A 144 2.44 -17.88 3.52
#